data_AF-A0A662PLA5-F1
#
_entry.id   AF-A0A662PLA5-F1
#
_cell.length_a   1.000
_cell.length_b   1.000
_cell.length_c   1.000
_cell.angle_alpha   90.00
_cell.angle_beta   90.00
_cell.angle_gamma   90.00
#
_symmetry.space_group_name_H-M   'P 1'
#
loop_
_entity.id
_entity.type
_entity.pdbx_description
1 polymer ?
#
loop_
_entity_poly.entity_id
_entity_poly.type
_entity_poly.pdbx_seq_one_letter_code
_entity_poly.pdbx_strand_id
1 'polypeptide(L)'
;MFKRETGIEITLTSLTQEDLLKKVVAGATAGSPPDVAFCTTLSWMQDYAWKGWIEDSGEFVDLLKDLEVPDWAIDAWKWADPTKKDLILAGVPFCTDNIPFHYWKDLLEQAGMPTDPDEIPTKFSEFSDFWKEAQDKLWKKSPDLKDKTFG
;
A
#
# COMPACT_ATOMS: atom_id res chain seq x y z
N MET A 1 -11.31 -1.01 -23.27
CA MET A 1 -12.28 -2.12 -23.09
C MET A 1 -13.57 -1.59 -22.49
N PHE A 2 -13.53 -1.02 -21.27
CA PHE A 2 -14.68 -0.44 -20.57
C PHE A 2 -15.60 0.48 -21.42
N LYS A 3 -15.09 1.60 -21.98
CA LYS A 3 -15.91 2.52 -22.81
C LYS A 3 -16.63 1.84 -23.97
N ARG A 4 -16.03 0.81 -24.56
CA ARG A 4 -16.63 0.07 -25.69
C ARG A 4 -17.80 -0.82 -25.23
N GLU A 5 -17.73 -1.37 -24.02
CA GLU A 5 -18.72 -2.29 -23.48
C GLU A 5 -19.86 -1.57 -22.76
N THR A 6 -19.56 -0.45 -22.08
CA THR A 6 -20.52 0.27 -21.25
C THR A 6 -21.02 1.57 -21.89
N GLY A 7 -20.31 2.09 -22.89
CA GLY A 7 -20.53 3.44 -23.43
C GLY A 7 -20.08 4.57 -22.50
N ILE A 8 -19.57 4.25 -21.30
CA ILE A 8 -19.14 5.25 -20.31
C ILE A 8 -17.74 5.76 -20.64
N GLU A 9 -17.60 7.07 -20.73
CA GLU A 9 -16.32 7.75 -20.90
C GLU A 9 -15.65 7.97 -19.55
N ILE A 10 -14.39 7.53 -19.43
CA ILE A 10 -13.56 7.75 -18.24
C ILE A 10 -12.59 8.88 -18.52
N THR A 11 -12.66 9.94 -17.72
CA THR A 11 -11.62 10.98 -17.69
C THR A 11 -10.58 10.62 -16.63
N LEU A 12 -9.40 10.15 -17.07
CA LEU A 12 -8.33 9.77 -16.17
C LEU A 12 -7.41 10.96 -15.87
N THR A 13 -7.18 11.22 -14.58
CA THR A 13 -6.14 12.15 -14.11
C THR A 13 -5.13 11.37 -13.28
N SER A 14 -3.85 11.46 -13.65
CA SER A 14 -2.74 10.84 -12.88
C SER A 14 -1.97 11.93 -12.13
N LEU A 15 -1.75 11.69 -10.84
CA LEU A 15 -1.04 12.60 -9.94
C LEU A 15 -0.08 11.80 -9.07
N THR A 16 0.86 12.49 -8.41
CA THR A 16 1.61 11.90 -7.30
C THR A 16 0.64 11.56 -6.16
N GLN A 17 1.02 10.64 -5.29
CA GLN A 17 0.20 10.26 -4.14
C GLN A 17 -0.12 11.46 -3.22
N GLU A 18 0.86 12.33 -2.99
CA GLU A 18 0.70 13.54 -2.17
C GLU A 18 -0.27 14.53 -2.80
N ASP A 19 -0.19 14.74 -4.12
CA ASP A 19 -1.06 15.69 -4.82
C ASP A 19 -2.48 15.15 -4.99
N LEU A 20 -2.63 13.85 -5.23
CA LEU A 20 -3.93 13.20 -5.33
C LEU A 20 -4.72 13.36 -4.02
N LEU A 21 -4.08 13.11 -2.88
CA LEU A 21 -4.70 13.25 -1.57
C LEU A 21 -5.21 14.68 -1.34
N LYS A 22 -4.37 15.69 -1.60
CA LYS A 22 -4.74 17.10 -1.47
C LYS A 22 -5.93 17.45 -2.36
N LYS A 23 -5.95 16.94 -3.59
CA LYS A 23 -7.02 17.21 -4.56
C LYS A 23 -8.34 16.56 -4.17
N VAL A 24 -8.32 15.32 -3.69
CA VAL A 24 -9.52 14.62 -3.18
C VAL A 24 -10.12 15.38 -1.99
N VAL A 25 -9.29 15.74 -1.00
CA VAL A 25 -9.73 16.49 0.18
C VAL A 25 -10.32 17.85 -0.22
N ALA A 26 -9.65 18.59 -1.11
CA ALA A 26 -10.14 19.88 -1.58
C ALA A 26 -11.46 19.75 -2.34
N GLY A 27 -11.57 18.78 -3.24
CA GLY A 27 -12.80 18.50 -4.00
C GLY A 27 -13.97 18.12 -3.09
N ALA A 28 -13.75 17.18 -2.17
CA ALA A 28 -14.78 16.76 -1.21
C ALA A 28 -15.23 17.93 -0.31
N THR A 29 -14.28 18.73 0.19
CA THR A 29 -14.59 19.93 0.98
C THR A 29 -15.41 20.95 0.18
N ALA A 30 -15.14 21.09 -1.12
CA ALA A 30 -15.85 22.00 -2.01
C ALA A 30 -17.17 21.42 -2.57
N GLY A 31 -17.55 20.20 -2.19
CA GLY A 31 -18.73 19.52 -2.74
C GLY A 31 -18.60 19.10 -4.20
N SER A 32 -17.37 18.96 -4.69
CA SER A 32 -17.02 18.49 -6.04
C SER A 32 -15.86 17.47 -6.03
N PRO A 33 -15.98 16.36 -5.28
CA PRO A 33 -14.98 15.30 -5.30
C PRO A 33 -14.93 14.61 -6.67
N PRO A 34 -13.86 13.86 -6.99
CA PRO A 34 -13.90 12.91 -8.10
C PRO A 34 -14.91 11.78 -7.80
N ASP A 35 -15.48 11.18 -8.84
CA ASP A 35 -16.39 10.02 -8.69
C ASP A 35 -15.66 8.80 -8.13
N VAL A 36 -14.42 8.58 -8.56
CA VAL A 36 -13.55 7.48 -8.12
C VAL A 36 -12.13 8.01 -7.95
N ALA A 37 -11.49 7.67 -6.83
CA ALA A 37 -10.09 7.99 -6.56
C ALA A 37 -9.36 6.79 -5.96
N PHE A 38 -8.08 6.65 -6.30
CA PHE A 38 -7.24 5.59 -5.76
C PHE A 38 -5.81 6.11 -5.53
N CYS A 39 -5.32 5.90 -4.30
CA CYS A 39 -3.91 5.83 -3.95
C CYS A 39 -3.78 5.08 -2.61
N THR A 40 -2.59 4.57 -2.29
CA THR A 40 -2.39 3.72 -1.10
C THR A 40 -2.57 4.45 0.23
N THR A 41 -2.63 5.78 0.25
CA THR A 41 -2.89 6.57 1.47
C THR A 41 -4.36 6.85 1.71
N LEU A 42 -5.24 6.72 0.69
CA LEU A 42 -6.68 6.93 0.88
C LEU A 42 -7.29 5.87 1.80
N SER A 43 -6.76 4.65 1.80
CA SER A 43 -7.21 3.57 2.70
C SER A 43 -6.95 3.85 4.18
N TRP A 44 -6.18 4.89 4.52
CA TRP A 44 -5.91 5.29 5.91
C TRP A 44 -6.86 6.39 6.41
N MET A 45 -7.74 6.89 5.56
CA MET A 45 -8.57 8.07 5.82
C MET A 45 -10.00 7.68 6.23
N GLN A 46 -10.12 6.87 7.27
CA GLN A 46 -11.42 6.41 7.79
C GLN A 46 -12.34 7.56 8.23
N ASP A 47 -11.77 8.74 8.55
CA ASP A 47 -12.54 9.95 8.86
C ASP A 47 -13.36 10.47 7.67
N TYR A 48 -13.08 10.02 6.44
CA TYR A 48 -13.86 10.42 5.27
C TYR A 48 -15.29 9.87 5.32
N ALA A 49 -15.47 8.64 5.82
CA ALA A 49 -16.81 8.12 6.09
C ALA A 49 -17.53 8.95 7.17
N TRP A 50 -16.81 9.40 8.21
CA TRP A 50 -17.39 10.28 9.25
C TRP A 50 -17.82 11.65 8.73
N LYS A 51 -17.14 12.15 7.70
CA LYS A 51 -17.50 13.40 7.01
C LYS A 51 -18.64 13.23 6.00
N GLY A 52 -19.11 12.00 5.78
CA GLY A 52 -20.09 11.69 4.74
C GLY A 52 -19.53 11.91 3.33
N TRP A 53 -18.22 11.78 3.14
CA TRP A 53 -17.56 11.96 1.84
C TRP A 53 -17.50 10.67 1.02
N ILE A 54 -17.89 9.55 1.62
CA ILE A 54 -17.81 8.22 1.02
C ILE A 54 -19.22 7.67 0.85
N GLU A 55 -19.51 7.18 -0.35
CA GLU A 55 -20.75 6.46 -0.65
C GLU A 55 -20.65 5.03 -0.12
N ASP A 56 -21.75 4.52 0.43
CA ASP A 56 -21.82 3.13 0.90
C ASP A 56 -21.99 2.18 -0.28
N SER A 57 -20.94 1.43 -0.57
CA SER A 57 -20.88 0.46 -1.66
C SER A 57 -21.39 -0.93 -1.25
N GLY A 58 -22.12 -1.05 -0.13
CA GLY A 58 -22.52 -2.33 0.45
C GLY A 58 -23.31 -3.26 -0.48
N GLU A 59 -23.98 -2.71 -1.49
CA GLU A 59 -24.67 -3.50 -2.53
C GLU A 59 -23.73 -4.39 -3.36
N PHE A 60 -22.43 -4.06 -3.42
CA PHE A 60 -21.45 -4.81 -4.19
C PHE A 60 -20.80 -5.96 -3.40
N VAL A 61 -21.12 -6.17 -2.12
CA VAL A 61 -20.47 -7.22 -1.31
C VAL A 61 -20.64 -8.61 -1.93
N ASP A 62 -21.83 -8.95 -2.43
CA ASP A 62 -22.06 -10.26 -3.04
C ASP A 62 -21.32 -10.40 -4.37
N LEU A 63 -21.25 -9.32 -5.16
CA LEU A 63 -20.44 -9.29 -6.38
C LEU A 63 -18.94 -9.49 -6.08
N LEU A 64 -18.42 -8.91 -5.00
CA LEU A 64 -17.02 -9.09 -4.60
C LEU A 64 -16.73 -10.53 -4.21
N LYS A 65 -17.68 -11.21 -3.56
CA LYS A 65 -17.56 -12.64 -3.25
C LYS A 65 -17.61 -13.51 -4.50
N ASP A 66 -18.49 -13.20 -5.45
CA ASP A 66 -18.57 -13.89 -6.74
C ASP A 66 -17.27 -13.72 -7.56
N LEU A 67 -16.56 -12.61 -7.36
CA LEU A 67 -15.24 -12.34 -7.93
C LEU A 67 -14.08 -12.94 -7.11
N GLU A 68 -14.37 -13.74 -6.10
CA GLU A 68 -13.39 -14.38 -5.21
C GLU A 68 -12.46 -13.39 -4.49
N VAL A 69 -12.94 -12.15 -4.26
CA VAL A 69 -12.20 -11.19 -3.42
C VAL A 69 -12.16 -11.73 -1.99
N PRO A 70 -10.98 -11.78 -1.35
CA PRO A 70 -10.87 -12.35 -0.01
C PRO A 70 -11.70 -11.60 1.03
N ASP A 71 -12.35 -12.32 1.95
CA ASP A 71 -13.18 -11.74 3.02
C ASP A 71 -12.42 -10.67 3.83
N TRP A 72 -11.15 -10.93 4.15
CA TRP A 72 -10.32 -9.97 4.89
C TRP A 72 -10.10 -8.66 4.13
N ALA A 73 -10.08 -8.70 2.80
CA ALA A 73 -9.91 -7.50 1.97
C ALA A 73 -11.22 -6.70 1.94
N ILE A 74 -12.37 -7.39 1.85
CA ILE A 74 -13.69 -6.76 1.95
C ILE A 74 -13.87 -6.12 3.34
N ASP A 75 -13.50 -6.84 4.40
CA ASP A 75 -13.61 -6.36 5.77
C ASP A 75 -12.68 -5.18 6.07
N ALA A 76 -11.48 -5.13 5.47
CA ALA A 76 -10.56 -3.99 5.60
C ALA A 76 -11.14 -2.67 5.05
N TRP A 77 -12.12 -2.74 4.13
CA TRP A 77 -12.82 -1.60 3.56
C TRP A 77 -14.13 -1.26 4.27
N LYS A 78 -14.48 -1.95 5.36
CA LYS A 78 -15.64 -1.60 6.19
C LYS A 78 -15.30 -0.51 7.18
N TRP A 79 -15.84 0.69 6.99
CA TRP A 79 -15.57 1.85 7.86
C TRP A 79 -16.83 2.29 8.60
N ALA A 80 -16.66 2.83 9.81
CA ALA A 80 -17.79 3.31 10.60
C ALA A 80 -18.40 4.57 9.97
N ASP A 81 -19.71 4.59 9.83
CA ASP A 81 -20.49 5.77 9.43
C ASP A 81 -21.36 6.24 10.62
N PRO A 82 -21.16 7.47 11.13
CA PRO A 82 -21.89 7.97 12.30
C PRO A 82 -23.35 8.29 11.99
N THR A 83 -23.70 8.52 10.72
CA THR A 83 -25.08 8.79 10.29
C THR A 83 -25.90 7.52 10.26
N LYS A 84 -25.30 6.41 9.80
CA LYS A 84 -25.93 5.08 9.75
C LYS A 84 -25.81 4.29 11.05
N LYS A 85 -24.87 4.67 11.92
CA LYS A 85 -24.53 3.94 13.17
C LYS A 85 -24.14 2.47 12.89
N ASP A 86 -23.48 2.24 11.76
CA ASP A 86 -23.04 0.93 11.30
C ASP A 86 -21.73 1.05 10.49
N LEU A 87 -21.17 -0.07 10.06
CA LEU A 87 -20.08 -0.12 9.10
C LEU A 87 -20.63 -0.09 7.67
N ILE A 88 -20.10 0.79 6.84
CA ILE A 88 -20.37 0.86 5.40
C ILE A 88 -19.22 0.23 4.62
N LEU A 89 -19.48 -0.27 3.41
CA LEU A 89 -18.40 -0.62 2.50
C LEU A 89 -17.89 0.69 1.87
N ALA A 90 -16.78 1.20 2.38
CA ALA A 90 -16.25 2.53 2.05
C ALA A 90 -15.40 2.56 0.76
N GLY A 91 -15.29 1.42 0.08
CA GLY A 91 -14.56 1.30 -1.17
C GLY A 91 -14.51 -0.14 -1.67
N VAL A 92 -14.08 -0.29 -2.92
CA VAL A 92 -13.87 -1.60 -3.54
C VAL A 92 -12.40 -1.99 -3.39
N PRO A 93 -12.08 -3.18 -2.84
CA PRO A 93 -10.71 -3.67 -2.78
C PRO A 93 -10.10 -3.77 -4.19
N PHE A 94 -9.08 -2.95 -4.46
CA PHE A 94 -8.44 -2.88 -5.78
C PHE A 94 -7.07 -3.57 -5.82
N CYS A 95 -6.26 -3.38 -4.79
CA CYS A 95 -4.97 -4.03 -4.65
C CYS A 95 -4.65 -4.31 -3.19
N THR A 96 -3.73 -5.24 -2.98
CA THR A 96 -3.19 -5.61 -1.68
C THR A 96 -1.69 -5.42 -1.74
N ASP A 97 -1.12 -4.67 -0.82
CA ASP A 97 0.31 -4.48 -0.69
C ASP A 97 0.83 -5.10 0.61
N ASN A 98 2.07 -5.57 0.57
CA ASN A 98 2.85 -5.91 1.74
C ASN A 98 4.17 -5.13 1.69
N ILE A 99 4.79 -4.92 2.84
CA ILE A 99 6.11 -4.28 2.94
C ILE A 99 7.11 -5.37 3.35
N PRO A 100 7.65 -6.15 2.39
CA PRO A 100 8.64 -7.16 2.72
C PRO A 100 10.03 -6.52 2.88
N PHE A 101 10.89 -7.22 3.62
CA PHE A 101 12.32 -6.91 3.64
C PHE A 101 12.95 -7.37 2.33
N HIS A 102 13.58 -6.43 1.64
CA HIS A 102 14.35 -6.71 0.43
C HIS A 102 15.84 -6.60 0.75
N TYR A 103 16.64 -7.46 0.13
CA TYR A 103 18.09 -7.41 0.25
C TYR A 103 18.77 -7.79 -1.06
N TRP A 104 20.01 -7.33 -1.21
CA TRP A 104 20.84 -7.64 -2.37
C TRP A 104 21.59 -8.96 -2.15
N LYS A 105 21.08 -10.03 -2.76
CA LYS A 105 21.64 -11.39 -2.62
C LYS A 105 23.11 -11.46 -3.05
N ASP A 106 23.46 -10.78 -4.14
CA ASP A 106 24.81 -10.68 -4.68
C ASP A 106 25.79 -9.99 -3.72
N LEU A 107 25.32 -9.02 -2.91
CA LEU A 107 26.14 -8.41 -1.86
C LEU A 107 26.41 -9.39 -0.71
N LEU A 108 25.46 -10.26 -0.38
CA LEU A 108 25.68 -11.33 0.61
C LEU A 108 26.64 -12.41 0.08
N GLU A 109 26.53 -12.78 -1.21
CA GLU A 109 27.50 -13.68 -1.88
C GLU A 109 28.91 -13.08 -1.85
N GLN A 110 29.05 -11.79 -2.18
CA GLN A 110 30.31 -11.07 -2.08
C GLN A 110 30.83 -11.01 -0.64
N ALA A 111 29.95 -10.88 0.36
CA ALA A 111 30.34 -10.94 1.77
C ALA A 111 30.69 -12.37 2.22
N GLY A 112 30.40 -13.41 1.44
CA GLY A 112 30.54 -14.81 1.88
C GLY A 112 29.61 -15.12 3.04
N MET A 113 28.38 -14.60 2.99
CA MET A 113 27.34 -14.78 4.00
C MET A 113 26.19 -15.64 3.44
N PRO A 114 25.34 -16.22 4.31
CA PRO A 114 24.11 -16.90 3.89
C PRO A 114 23.27 -16.04 2.95
N THR A 115 22.68 -16.67 1.94
CA THR A 115 21.93 -15.97 0.87
C THR A 115 20.51 -16.48 0.69
N ASP A 116 20.18 -17.59 1.35
CA ASP A 116 18.82 -18.11 1.41
C ASP A 116 18.03 -17.32 2.47
N PRO A 117 16.84 -16.79 2.16
CA PRO A 117 15.97 -16.16 3.16
C PRO A 117 15.77 -16.99 4.43
N ASP A 118 15.73 -18.31 4.32
CA ASP A 118 15.49 -19.22 5.46
C ASP A 118 16.71 -19.31 6.39
N GLU A 119 17.89 -18.89 5.94
CA GLU A 119 19.12 -18.83 6.73
C GLU A 119 19.34 -17.47 7.41
N ILE A 120 18.50 -16.47 7.10
CA ILE A 120 18.59 -15.12 7.69
C ILE A 120 17.90 -15.12 9.07
N PRO A 121 18.58 -14.71 10.15
CA PRO A 121 17.98 -14.70 11.49
C PRO A 121 16.77 -13.76 11.57
N THR A 122 15.67 -14.17 12.17
CA THR A 122 14.45 -13.35 12.29
C THR A 122 14.29 -12.65 13.63
N LYS A 123 15.13 -12.98 14.62
CA LYS A 123 15.16 -12.28 15.91
C LYS A 123 15.85 -10.93 15.74
N PHE A 124 15.25 -9.88 16.26
CA PHE A 124 15.67 -8.49 16.01
C PHE A 124 17.18 -8.22 16.20
N SER A 125 17.78 -8.69 17.31
CA SER A 125 19.22 -8.51 17.57
C SER A 125 20.06 -9.26 16.55
N GLU A 126 19.76 -10.54 16.31
CA GLU A 126 20.52 -11.41 15.39
C GLU A 126 20.38 -10.92 13.94
N PHE A 127 19.18 -10.49 13.53
CA PHE A 127 18.92 -9.86 12.23
C PHE A 127 19.74 -8.59 12.07
N SER A 128 19.75 -7.72 13.07
CA SER A 128 20.53 -6.48 13.04
C SER A 128 22.03 -6.75 12.95
N ASP A 129 22.52 -7.72 13.70
CA ASP A 129 23.94 -8.07 13.71
C ASP A 129 24.37 -8.77 12.41
N PHE A 130 23.50 -9.57 11.80
CA PHE A 130 23.72 -10.14 10.46
C PHE A 130 24.02 -9.06 9.41
N TRP A 131 23.22 -7.99 9.35
CA TRP A 131 23.44 -6.91 8.38
C TRP A 131 24.67 -6.05 8.69
N LYS A 132 25.00 -5.84 9.97
CA LYS A 132 26.26 -5.20 10.37
C LYS A 132 27.46 -6.03 9.92
N GLU A 133 27.42 -7.35 10.12
CA GLU A 133 28.48 -8.25 9.67
C GLU A 133 28.63 -8.21 8.15
N ALA A 134 27.52 -8.21 7.39
CA ALA A 134 27.53 -8.08 5.94
C ALA A 134 28.22 -6.79 5.50
N GLN A 135 27.84 -5.67 6.11
CA GLN A 135 28.44 -4.37 5.86
C GLN A 135 29.95 -4.36 6.18
N ASP A 136 30.36 -4.88 7.34
CA ASP A 136 31.76 -4.96 7.74
C ASP A 136 32.59 -5.82 6.79
N LYS A 137 32.05 -6.94 6.30
CA LYS A 137 32.73 -7.80 5.32
C LYS A 137 32.87 -7.12 3.95
N LEU A 138 31.85 -6.41 3.50
CA LEU A 138 31.90 -5.66 2.24
C LEU A 138 32.91 -4.50 2.31
N TRP A 139 32.92 -3.72 3.39
CA TRP A 139 33.90 -2.64 3.57
C TRP A 139 35.34 -3.13 3.68
N LYS A 140 35.59 -4.32 4.25
CA LYS A 140 36.93 -4.92 4.22
C LYS A 140 37.42 -5.21 2.80
N LYS A 141 36.51 -5.54 1.88
CA LYS A 141 36.84 -5.79 0.46
C LYS A 141 36.93 -4.51 -0.36
N SER A 142 36.16 -3.49 0.01
CA SER A 142 36.14 -2.18 -0.65
C SER A 142 36.19 -1.04 0.38
N PRO A 143 37.38 -0.75 0.96
CA PRO A 143 37.53 0.26 2.01
C PRO A 143 37.11 1.67 1.58
N ASP A 144 37.16 1.95 0.28
CA ASP A 144 36.72 3.21 -0.34
C ASP A 144 35.21 3.44 -0.27
N LEU A 145 34.42 2.39 -0.02
CA LEU A 145 32.97 2.48 0.21
C LEU A 145 32.62 2.81 1.67
N LYS A 146 33.58 2.71 2.60
CA LYS A 146 33.34 2.93 4.03
C LYS A 146 32.94 4.38 4.34
N ASP A 147 33.56 5.33 3.63
CA ASP A 147 33.30 6.76 3.79
C ASP A 147 32.15 7.26 2.91
N LYS A 148 31.58 6.39 2.07
CA LYS A 148 30.40 6.68 1.25
C LYS A 148 29.16 6.13 1.96
N THR A 149 28.51 6.96 2.75
CA THR A 149 27.20 6.62 3.31
C THR A 149 26.18 6.57 2.18
N PHE A 150 25.71 5.37 1.85
CA PHE A 150 24.47 5.19 1.09
C PHE A 150 23.36 4.98 2.12
N GLY A 151 22.73 6.09 2.50
CA GLY A 151 21.54 6.16 3.35
C GLY A 151 20.55 7.11 2.70
#